data_AF-A0A061B7T4-F1
#
_entry.id   AF-A0A061B7T4-F1
#
_cell.length_a   1.000
_cell.length_b   1.000
_cell.length_c   1.000
_cell.angle_alpha   90.00
_cell.angle_beta   90.00
_cell.angle_gamma   90.00
#
_symmetry.space_group_name_H-M   'P 1'
#
loop_
_entity.id
_entity.type
_entity.pdbx_description
1 polymer ?
#
loop_
_entity_poly.entity_id
_entity_poly.type
_entity_poly.pdbx_seq_one_letter_code
_entity_poly.pdbx_strand_id
1 'polypeptide(L)'
;MSAARRRSGWFPLAIHAHRSVWLVLRSFALLSMPSTASTSSHGPAPAPAPPPPNERMPLSSVPDLTKFFPPLIQDAICAEMNRGAEGAYYDEFEQLYWMYSGWDEVREDFERVWRPMIDEVEDYLDLRFAARGGGNMELRAELARVEANLLPRATQVHLRRQGPAGLAILRQRHFARHPVLEPSRRLTALPSLRSRRDS
;
A
#
# COMPACT_ATOMS: atom_id res chain seq x y z
N MET A 1 13.20 -36.14 -46.17
CA MET A 1 11.89 -36.00 -45.49
C MET A 1 12.13 -35.43 -44.10
N SER A 2 11.84 -34.14 -43.93
CA SER A 2 11.93 -33.40 -42.65
C SER A 2 10.58 -33.35 -41.98
N ALA A 3 10.51 -33.61 -40.68
CA ALA A 3 9.36 -33.24 -39.86
C ALA A 3 9.86 -32.61 -38.55
N ALA A 4 9.41 -31.37 -38.34
CA ALA A 4 9.96 -30.38 -37.46
C ALA A 4 9.42 -30.45 -36.03
N ARG A 5 10.28 -30.06 -35.08
CA ARG A 5 9.96 -29.63 -33.72
C ARG A 5 8.77 -28.65 -33.72
N ARG A 6 7.72 -28.97 -32.95
CA ARG A 6 6.85 -27.99 -32.31
C ARG A 6 6.95 -28.18 -30.80
N ARG A 7 7.61 -27.24 -30.11
CA ARG A 7 7.38 -26.99 -28.69
C ARG A 7 7.11 -25.50 -28.50
N SER A 8 5.82 -25.20 -28.37
CA SER A 8 5.24 -24.31 -27.36
C SER A 8 5.99 -23.01 -27.05
N GLY A 9 5.57 -21.93 -27.74
CA GLY A 9 5.82 -20.54 -27.34
C GLY A 9 4.86 -20.07 -26.24
N TRP A 10 5.14 -20.44 -24.99
CA TRP A 10 4.46 -19.91 -23.79
C TRP A 10 5.51 -19.38 -22.80
N PHE A 11 6.28 -18.36 -23.18
CA PHE A 11 7.34 -17.83 -22.31
C PHE A 11 7.62 -16.31 -22.31
N PRO A 12 6.72 -15.39 -22.72
CA PRO A 12 6.95 -13.96 -22.42
C PRO A 12 6.10 -13.40 -21.26
N LEU A 13 5.00 -14.04 -20.85
CA LEU A 13 4.11 -13.49 -19.80
C LEU A 13 4.58 -13.73 -18.36
N ALA A 14 5.29 -14.84 -18.10
CA ALA A 14 5.76 -15.17 -16.75
C ALA A 14 6.88 -14.23 -16.24
N ILE A 15 7.71 -13.71 -17.15
CA ILE A 15 8.87 -12.85 -16.81
C ILE A 15 8.41 -11.44 -16.43
N HIS A 16 7.31 -10.96 -17.02
CA HIS A 16 6.73 -9.66 -16.65
C HIS A 16 6.00 -9.70 -15.31
N ALA A 17 5.26 -10.78 -15.03
CA ALA A 17 4.69 -11.01 -13.70
C ALA A 17 5.80 -11.01 -12.63
N HIS A 18 6.91 -11.73 -12.85
CA HIS A 18 8.00 -11.86 -11.87
C HIS A 18 8.71 -10.53 -11.52
N ARG A 19 8.80 -9.59 -12.46
CA ARG A 19 9.39 -8.26 -12.25
C ARG A 19 8.45 -7.31 -11.50
N SER A 20 7.17 -7.30 -11.86
CA SER A 20 6.14 -6.56 -11.12
C SER A 20 6.01 -7.09 -9.70
N VAL A 21 6.12 -8.41 -9.52
CA VAL A 21 6.09 -9.09 -8.22
C VAL A 21 7.28 -8.73 -7.35
N TRP A 22 8.49 -8.60 -7.94
CA TRP A 22 9.64 -8.12 -7.19
C TRP A 22 9.51 -6.65 -6.81
N LEU A 23 8.89 -5.81 -7.65
CA LEU A 23 8.58 -4.41 -7.28
C LEU A 23 7.53 -4.35 -6.17
N VAL A 24 6.50 -5.21 -6.21
CA VAL A 24 5.51 -5.37 -5.15
C VAL A 24 6.24 -5.77 -3.87
N LEU A 25 6.95 -6.90 -3.82
CA LEU A 25 7.61 -7.40 -2.60
C LEU A 25 8.75 -6.48 -2.10
N ARG A 26 9.51 -5.83 -2.99
CA ARG A 26 10.55 -4.85 -2.59
C ARG A 26 9.96 -3.57 -2.02
N SER A 27 8.77 -3.18 -2.47
CA SER A 27 8.05 -2.05 -1.88
C SER A 27 7.56 -2.35 -0.46
N PHE A 28 7.38 -3.63 -0.11
CA PHE A 28 6.97 -4.06 1.23
C PHE A 28 8.16 -4.04 2.19
N ALA A 29 9.35 -4.45 1.76
CA ALA A 29 10.56 -4.50 2.60
C ALA A 29 11.11 -3.10 3.02
N LEU A 30 10.72 -2.02 2.33
CA LEU A 30 11.18 -0.65 2.64
C LEU A 30 10.26 0.10 3.62
N LEU A 31 9.24 -0.57 4.16
CA LEU A 31 8.15 0.06 4.92
C LEU A 31 8.19 -0.16 6.44
N SER A 32 9.34 -0.57 6.98
CA SER A 32 9.53 -0.74 8.41
C SER A 32 9.16 0.55 9.17
N MET A 33 8.06 0.49 9.92
CA MET A 33 7.51 1.59 10.71
C MET A 33 7.92 1.38 12.17
N PRO A 34 8.40 2.40 12.89
CA PRO A 34 8.63 2.29 14.32
C PRO A 34 7.30 2.17 15.06
N SER A 35 7.10 1.06 15.76
CA SER A 35 6.04 0.90 16.75
C SER A 35 6.25 1.89 17.90
N THR A 36 5.23 2.67 18.23
CA THR A 36 5.15 3.34 19.54
C THR A 36 3.90 2.86 20.25
N ALA A 37 4.11 2.02 21.26
CA ALA A 37 3.13 1.77 22.30
C ALA A 37 3.24 2.89 23.34
N SER A 38 2.11 3.43 23.80
CA SER A 38 2.01 4.07 25.11
C SER A 38 0.55 4.17 25.56
N THR A 39 0.25 3.40 26.60
CA THR A 39 -0.91 3.50 27.49
C THR A 39 -0.87 4.79 28.29
N SER A 40 -2.01 5.49 28.40
CA SER A 40 -2.31 6.30 29.58
C SER A 40 -3.82 6.39 29.80
N SER A 41 -4.19 6.16 31.05
CA SER A 41 -5.55 6.15 31.61
C SER A 41 -5.96 7.56 32.02
N HIS A 42 -7.17 8.01 31.66
CA HIS A 42 -7.84 9.14 32.31
C HIS A 42 -9.36 8.95 32.36
N GLY A 43 -9.93 9.27 33.52
CA GLY A 43 -11.32 9.04 33.93
C GLY A 43 -12.39 9.85 33.17
N PRO A 44 -13.66 9.73 33.57
CA PRO A 44 -14.80 10.06 32.72
C PRO A 44 -14.99 11.58 32.61
N ALA A 45 -14.67 12.13 31.44
CA ALA A 45 -15.06 13.47 31.05
C ALA A 45 -16.56 13.50 30.65
N PRO A 46 -17.25 14.65 30.80
CA PRO A 46 -18.65 14.79 30.39
C PRO A 46 -18.82 14.42 28.92
N ALA A 47 -19.92 13.75 28.59
CA ALA A 47 -20.21 13.31 27.22
C ALA A 47 -20.08 14.50 26.24
N PRO A 48 -19.12 14.46 25.30
CA PRO A 48 -19.00 15.53 24.32
C PRO A 48 -20.26 15.55 23.47
N ALA A 49 -20.76 16.76 23.17
CA ALA A 49 -21.82 16.94 22.19
C ALA A 49 -21.46 16.17 20.90
N PRO A 50 -22.42 15.50 20.24
CA PRO A 50 -22.13 14.76 19.03
C PRO A 50 -21.44 15.70 18.04
N PRO A 51 -20.32 15.27 17.41
CA PRO A 51 -19.60 16.11 16.48
C PRO A 51 -20.58 16.59 15.39
N PRO A 52 -20.40 17.82 14.86
CA PRO A 52 -21.24 18.31 13.78
C PRO A 52 -21.21 17.29 12.62
N PRO A 53 -22.35 17.10 11.91
CA PRO A 53 -22.43 16.13 10.84
C PRO A 53 -21.30 16.39 9.84
N ASN A 54 -20.52 15.35 9.57
CA ASN A 54 -19.45 15.44 8.60
C ASN A 54 -20.10 15.64 7.23
N GLU A 55 -20.04 16.86 6.69
CA GLU A 55 -20.64 17.22 5.39
C GLU A 55 -19.99 16.47 4.20
N ARG A 56 -18.93 15.70 4.46
CA ARG A 56 -18.20 14.91 3.47
C ARG A 56 -18.93 13.62 3.12
N MET A 57 -18.95 13.30 1.83
CA MET A 57 -19.56 12.06 1.34
C MET A 57 -18.84 10.84 1.93
N PRO A 58 -19.54 9.81 2.44
CA PRO A 58 -18.86 8.64 2.98
C PRO A 58 -18.19 7.84 1.86
N LEU A 59 -16.95 7.37 2.06
CA LEU A 59 -16.27 6.50 1.10
C LEU A 59 -17.05 5.21 0.83
N SER A 60 -17.88 4.76 1.78
CA SER A 60 -18.76 3.60 1.59
C SER A 60 -19.84 3.81 0.51
N SER A 61 -20.12 5.05 0.09
CA SER A 61 -21.02 5.31 -1.03
C SER A 61 -20.36 5.09 -2.40
N VAL A 62 -19.04 4.85 -2.45
CA VAL A 62 -18.31 4.60 -3.69
C VAL A 62 -18.45 3.12 -4.07
N PRO A 63 -19.06 2.80 -5.24
CA PRO A 63 -19.38 1.41 -5.59
C PRO A 63 -18.16 0.53 -5.88
N ASP A 64 -17.04 1.12 -6.34
CA ASP A 64 -15.78 0.40 -6.56
C ASP A 64 -14.59 1.25 -6.12
N LEU A 65 -14.15 1.05 -4.87
CA LEU A 65 -13.02 1.77 -4.27
C LEU A 65 -11.69 1.52 -5.01
N THR A 66 -11.57 0.42 -5.78
CA THR A 66 -10.35 0.11 -6.53
C THR A 66 -10.22 0.92 -7.83
N LYS A 67 -11.34 1.42 -8.35
CA LYS A 67 -11.40 2.29 -9.53
C LYS A 67 -11.71 3.74 -9.20
N PHE A 68 -11.72 4.07 -7.92
CA PHE A 68 -12.15 5.36 -7.42
C PHE A 68 -11.26 6.51 -7.89
N PHE A 69 -9.95 6.28 -7.93
CA PHE A 69 -8.99 7.29 -8.36
C PHE A 69 -8.63 7.14 -9.84
N PRO A 70 -8.40 8.25 -10.56
CA PRO A 70 -7.79 8.20 -11.88
C PRO A 70 -6.44 7.47 -11.83
N PRO A 71 -6.02 6.74 -12.89
CA PRO A 71 -4.76 5.99 -12.91
C PRO A 71 -3.55 6.84 -12.50
N LEU A 72 -3.55 8.11 -12.91
CA LEU A 72 -2.50 9.06 -12.57
C LEU A 72 -2.30 9.28 -11.07
N ILE A 73 -3.40 9.31 -10.32
CA ILE A 73 -3.39 9.46 -8.87
C ILE A 73 -2.98 8.14 -8.23
N GLN A 74 -3.45 7.00 -8.75
CA GLN A 74 -3.07 5.68 -8.27
C GLN A 74 -1.56 5.44 -8.40
N ASP A 75 -0.98 5.77 -9.55
CA ASP A 75 0.46 5.66 -9.82
C ASP A 75 1.27 6.58 -8.88
N ALA A 76 0.79 7.80 -8.65
CA ALA A 76 1.42 8.74 -7.74
C ALA A 76 1.38 8.24 -6.29
N ILE A 77 0.22 7.77 -5.81
CA ILE A 77 0.09 7.17 -4.48
C ILE A 77 1.03 5.98 -4.34
N CYS A 78 1.09 5.10 -5.34
CA CYS A 78 1.99 3.97 -5.37
C CYS A 78 3.46 4.41 -5.21
N ALA A 79 3.88 5.38 -6.02
CA ALA A 79 5.24 5.89 -6.01
C ALA A 79 5.61 6.53 -4.66
N GLU A 80 4.76 7.38 -4.08
CA GLU A 80 5.04 8.00 -2.79
C GLU A 80 5.00 6.99 -1.64
N MET A 81 4.10 6.02 -1.70
CA MET A 81 4.09 4.95 -0.70
C MET A 81 5.37 4.11 -0.75
N ASN A 82 5.97 3.91 -1.93
CA ASN A 82 7.23 3.17 -2.12
C ASN A 82 8.46 3.93 -1.59
N ARG A 83 8.35 5.25 -1.40
CA ARG A 83 9.40 6.06 -0.78
C ARG A 83 9.42 5.97 0.75
N GLY A 84 8.44 5.30 1.36
CA GLY A 84 8.41 5.12 2.81
C GLY A 84 8.29 6.45 3.54
N ALA A 85 9.29 6.78 4.37
CA ALA A 85 9.37 8.02 5.15
C ALA A 85 9.57 9.28 4.29
N GLU A 86 10.20 9.13 3.12
CA GLU A 86 10.48 10.23 2.18
C GLU A 86 9.32 10.50 1.22
N GLY A 87 8.20 9.79 1.34
CA GLY A 87 7.03 9.98 0.48
C GLY A 87 6.46 11.39 0.63
N ALA A 88 6.15 12.05 -0.48
CA ALA A 88 5.52 13.37 -0.48
C ALA A 88 3.99 13.29 -0.35
N TYR A 89 3.37 14.39 0.06
CA TYR A 89 1.92 14.57 0.09
C TYR A 89 1.56 15.82 -0.71
N TYR A 90 0.62 15.70 -1.64
CA TYR A 90 0.32 16.74 -2.64
C TYR A 90 -1.06 17.35 -2.44
N ASP A 91 -1.28 18.52 -3.03
CA ASP A 91 -2.58 19.20 -2.97
C ASP A 91 -3.71 18.36 -3.58
N GLU A 92 -3.46 17.68 -4.70
CA GLU A 92 -4.44 16.81 -5.35
C GLU A 92 -4.86 15.63 -4.44
N PHE A 93 -3.95 15.16 -3.58
CA PHE A 93 -4.25 14.14 -2.59
C PHE A 93 -5.16 14.69 -1.49
N GLU A 94 -4.87 15.89 -1.00
CA GLU A 94 -5.69 16.53 0.03
C GLU A 94 -7.09 16.90 -0.48
N GLN A 95 -7.21 17.35 -1.73
CA GLN A 95 -8.52 17.62 -2.34
C GLN A 95 -9.43 16.38 -2.33
N LEU A 96 -8.87 15.22 -2.71
CA LEU A 96 -9.59 13.94 -2.68
C LEU A 96 -9.90 13.52 -1.24
N TYR A 97 -8.92 13.61 -0.33
CA TYR A 97 -9.12 13.27 1.08
C TYR A 97 -10.23 14.11 1.73
N TRP A 98 -10.26 15.40 1.41
CA TRP A 98 -11.22 16.33 2.01
C TRP A 98 -12.64 16.19 1.46
N MET A 99 -12.83 15.58 0.29
CA MET A 99 -14.15 15.38 -0.30
C MET A 99 -14.94 14.25 0.39
N TYR A 100 -14.24 13.30 1.01
CA TYR A 100 -14.86 12.11 1.60
C TYR A 100 -14.58 11.93 3.10
N SER A 101 -15.43 11.15 3.75
CA SER A 101 -15.29 10.66 5.11
C SER A 101 -15.05 9.14 5.12
N GLY A 102 -14.64 8.58 6.26
CA GLY A 102 -14.41 7.14 6.39
C GLY A 102 -12.98 6.66 6.07
N TRP A 103 -12.00 7.57 6.07
CA TRP A 103 -10.62 7.25 5.67
C TRP A 103 -9.88 6.40 6.71
N ASP A 104 -10.13 6.64 8.00
CA ASP A 104 -9.46 5.92 9.08
C ASP A 104 -9.89 4.45 9.10
N GLU A 105 -11.17 4.17 8.90
CA GLU A 105 -11.72 2.81 8.80
C GLU A 105 -11.09 2.06 7.61
N VAL A 106 -10.99 2.71 6.45
CA VAL A 106 -10.37 2.11 5.26
C VAL A 106 -8.87 1.86 5.46
N ARG A 107 -8.17 2.76 6.16
CA ARG A 107 -6.77 2.55 6.55
C ARG A 107 -6.64 1.37 7.49
N GLU A 108 -7.40 1.34 8.58
CA GLU A 108 -7.32 0.30 9.60
C GLU A 108 -7.65 -1.09 9.03
N ASP A 109 -8.68 -1.17 8.17
CA ASP A 109 -9.02 -2.39 7.45
C ASP A 109 -7.93 -2.85 6.47
N PHE A 110 -7.15 -1.92 5.93
CA PHE A 110 -5.99 -2.25 5.13
C PHE A 110 -4.83 -2.71 6.01
N GLU A 111 -4.50 -1.97 7.07
CA GLU A 111 -3.38 -2.26 7.97
C GLU A 111 -3.56 -3.60 8.69
N ARG A 112 -4.79 -3.96 9.05
CA ARG A 112 -5.13 -5.27 9.64
C ARG A 112 -4.74 -6.45 8.74
N VAL A 113 -4.79 -6.28 7.42
CA VAL A 113 -4.39 -7.30 6.43
C VAL A 113 -2.93 -7.14 6.03
N TRP A 114 -2.44 -5.90 5.92
CA TRP A 114 -1.09 -5.56 5.48
C TRP A 114 -0.02 -5.98 6.49
N ARG A 115 -0.20 -5.65 7.78
CA ARG A 115 0.85 -5.83 8.79
C ARG A 115 1.30 -7.29 8.92
N PRO A 116 0.41 -8.29 9.09
CA PRO A 116 0.84 -9.68 9.20
C PRO A 116 1.54 -10.21 7.94
N MET A 117 1.20 -9.65 6.78
CA MET A 117 1.78 -10.06 5.51
C MET A 117 3.17 -9.48 5.28
N ILE A 118 3.60 -8.44 6.01
CA ILE A 118 5.01 -8.01 6.00
C ILE A 118 5.88 -9.16 6.51
N ASP A 119 5.51 -9.74 7.65
CA ASP A 119 6.25 -10.86 8.27
C ASP A 119 6.31 -12.06 7.32
N GLU A 120 5.18 -12.42 6.68
CA GLU A 120 5.15 -13.51 5.67
C GLU A 120 6.04 -13.22 4.45
N VAL A 121 6.18 -11.95 4.05
CA VAL A 121 7.07 -11.55 2.95
C VAL A 121 8.53 -11.63 3.37
N GLU A 122 8.87 -11.25 4.61
CA GLU A 122 10.22 -11.39 5.16
C GLU A 122 10.63 -12.87 5.23
N ASP A 123 9.78 -13.74 5.77
CA ASP A 123 9.98 -15.20 5.79
C ASP A 123 10.20 -15.77 4.38
N TYR A 124 9.40 -15.32 3.40
CA TYR A 124 9.58 -15.71 2.00
C TYR A 124 10.93 -15.26 1.44
N LEU A 125 11.39 -14.05 1.76
CA LEU A 125 12.68 -13.54 1.28
C LEU A 125 13.85 -14.33 1.87
N ASP A 126 13.77 -14.71 3.14
CA ASP A 126 14.76 -15.56 3.81
C ASP A 126 14.81 -16.96 3.20
N LEU A 127 13.63 -17.58 3.01
CA LEU A 127 13.51 -18.88 2.33
C LEU A 127 14.10 -18.81 0.90
N ARG A 128 13.80 -17.73 0.17
CA ARG A 128 14.32 -17.51 -1.18
C ARG A 128 15.84 -17.36 -1.19
N PHE A 129 16.41 -16.69 -0.18
CA PHE A 129 17.86 -16.57 -0.03
C PHE A 129 18.50 -17.94 0.23
N ALA A 130 17.91 -18.75 1.11
CA ALA A 130 18.37 -20.11 1.39
C ALA A 130 18.28 -21.04 0.16
N ALA A 131 17.18 -20.97 -0.60
CA ALA A 131 16.95 -21.78 -1.80
C ALA A 131 17.85 -21.44 -3.00
N ARG A 132 18.57 -20.29 -2.94
CA ARG A 132 19.51 -19.86 -3.98
C ARG A 132 20.77 -20.72 -4.05
N GLY A 133 21.12 -21.41 -2.97
CA GLY A 133 22.16 -22.45 -2.95
C GLY A 133 21.72 -23.63 -3.82
N GLY A 134 22.15 -23.64 -5.08
CA GLY A 134 21.68 -24.59 -6.09
C GLY A 134 21.97 -26.04 -5.74
N GLY A 135 20.98 -26.72 -5.16
CA GLY A 135 21.08 -28.15 -4.82
C GLY A 135 19.92 -28.68 -3.98
N ASN A 136 19.25 -27.82 -3.22
CA ASN A 136 18.14 -28.25 -2.37
C ASN A 136 16.78 -28.18 -3.10
N MET A 137 16.37 -29.31 -3.69
CA MET A 137 15.10 -29.43 -4.41
C MET A 137 13.88 -29.32 -3.49
N GLU A 138 14.01 -29.71 -2.21
CA GLU A 138 12.96 -29.59 -1.20
C GLU A 138 12.69 -28.12 -0.86
N LEU A 139 13.75 -27.32 -0.62
CA LEU A 139 13.62 -25.88 -0.41
C LEU A 139 13.02 -25.16 -1.63
N ARG A 140 13.31 -25.62 -2.85
CA ARG A 140 12.70 -25.06 -4.07
C ARG A 140 11.22 -25.41 -4.20
N ALA A 141 10.83 -26.63 -3.82
CA ALA A 141 9.43 -27.04 -3.81
C ALA A 141 8.64 -26.26 -2.75
N GLU A 142 9.22 -26.07 -1.57
CA GLU A 142 8.63 -25.27 -0.50
C GLU A 142 8.51 -23.79 -0.90
N LEU A 143 9.57 -23.22 -1.50
CA LEU A 143 9.53 -21.85 -2.03
C LEU A 143 8.40 -21.67 -3.04
N ALA A 144 8.22 -22.60 -3.97
CA ALA A 144 7.15 -22.53 -4.98
C ALA A 144 5.75 -22.62 -4.33
N ARG A 145 5.58 -23.43 -3.29
CA ARG A 145 4.32 -23.55 -2.52
C ARG A 145 4.00 -22.25 -1.79
N VAL A 146 4.97 -21.67 -1.10
CA VAL A 146 4.82 -20.39 -0.39
C VAL A 146 4.52 -19.27 -1.39
N GLU A 147 5.28 -19.19 -2.49
CA GLU A 147 5.08 -18.18 -3.53
C GLU A 147 3.67 -18.23 -4.14
N ALA A 148 3.17 -19.44 -4.45
CA ALA A 148 1.83 -19.61 -5.03
C ALA A 148 0.70 -19.08 -4.12
N ASN A 149 0.89 -19.14 -2.79
CA ASN A 149 -0.09 -18.65 -1.82
C ASN A 149 0.08 -17.15 -1.51
N LEU A 150 1.33 -16.68 -1.42
CA LEU A 150 1.64 -15.30 -1.07
C LEU A 150 1.32 -14.33 -2.21
N LEU A 151 1.58 -14.75 -3.45
CA LEU A 151 1.49 -13.88 -4.63
C LEU A 151 0.11 -13.23 -4.86
N PRO A 152 -1.01 -13.98 -4.82
CA PRO A 152 -2.32 -13.39 -5.07
C PRO A 152 -2.71 -12.39 -3.98
N ARG A 153 -2.37 -12.71 -2.71
CA ARG A 153 -2.63 -11.85 -1.55
C ARG A 153 -1.81 -10.56 -1.61
N ALA A 154 -0.51 -10.68 -1.89
CA ALA A 154 0.38 -9.53 -2.07
C ALA A 154 -0.08 -8.63 -3.22
N THR A 155 -0.57 -9.23 -4.32
CA THR A 155 -1.13 -8.49 -5.46
C THR A 155 -2.41 -7.74 -5.07
N GLN A 156 -3.35 -8.39 -4.40
CA GLN A 156 -4.59 -7.75 -3.94
C GLN A 156 -4.30 -6.56 -3.02
N VAL A 157 -3.36 -6.73 -2.10
CA VAL A 157 -3.00 -5.68 -1.16
C VAL A 157 -2.23 -4.56 -1.86
N HIS A 158 -1.37 -4.88 -2.83
CA HIS A 158 -0.73 -3.86 -3.65
C HIS A 158 -1.75 -2.98 -4.38
N LEU A 159 -2.81 -3.57 -4.95
CA LEU A 159 -3.88 -2.81 -5.59
C LEU A 159 -4.62 -1.89 -4.59
N ARG A 160 -4.96 -2.41 -3.40
CA ARG A 160 -5.59 -1.59 -2.34
C ARG A 160 -4.71 -0.42 -1.89
N ARG A 161 -3.38 -0.61 -1.88
CA ARG A 161 -2.39 0.40 -1.52
C ARG A 161 -2.31 1.55 -2.52
N GLN A 162 -2.74 1.37 -3.77
CA GLN A 162 -2.81 2.45 -4.77
C GLN A 162 -4.11 3.27 -4.66
N GLY A 163 -5.05 2.80 -3.83
CA GLY A 163 -6.36 3.40 -3.63
C GLY A 163 -6.48 4.17 -2.33
N PRO A 164 -7.70 4.28 -1.79
CA PRO A 164 -8.00 5.11 -0.63
C PRO A 164 -7.16 4.82 0.63
N ALA A 165 -6.82 3.55 0.88
CA ALA A 165 -5.98 3.17 2.01
C ALA A 165 -4.56 3.76 1.89
N GLY A 166 -3.97 3.73 0.70
CA GLY A 166 -2.66 4.33 0.46
C GLY A 166 -2.68 5.84 0.70
N LEU A 167 -3.72 6.52 0.21
CA LEU A 167 -3.89 7.97 0.44
C LEU A 167 -4.00 8.30 1.93
N ALA A 168 -4.80 7.54 2.70
CA ALA A 168 -4.95 7.73 4.13
C ALA A 168 -3.62 7.56 4.88
N ILE A 169 -2.81 6.56 4.51
CA ILE A 169 -1.48 6.34 5.09
C ILE A 169 -0.52 7.48 4.74
N LEU A 170 -0.52 7.95 3.49
CA LEU A 170 0.32 9.09 3.08
C LEU A 170 -0.02 10.35 3.89
N ARG A 171 -1.31 10.61 4.13
CA ARG A 171 -1.74 11.73 4.97
C ARG A 171 -1.28 11.56 6.41
N GLN A 172 -1.47 10.37 7.00
CA GLN A 172 -1.00 10.07 8.36
C GLN A 172 0.52 10.30 8.49
N ARG A 173 1.32 9.85 7.52
CA ARG A 173 2.77 10.10 7.48
C ARG A 173 3.12 11.57 7.35
N HIS A 174 2.33 12.33 6.60
CA HIS A 174 2.51 13.77 6.50
C HIS A 174 2.33 14.44 7.86
N PHE A 175 1.26 14.13 8.60
CA PHE A 175 1.06 14.65 9.97
C PHE A 175 2.14 14.19 10.94
N ALA A 176 2.59 12.93 10.86
CA ALA A 176 3.67 12.44 11.69
C ALA A 176 4.99 13.22 11.50
N ARG A 177 5.25 13.73 10.29
CA ARG A 177 6.42 14.60 10.00
C ARG A 177 6.18 16.06 10.36
N HIS A 178 4.93 16.49 10.45
CA HIS A 178 4.53 17.87 10.73
C HIS A 178 3.58 17.92 11.94
N PRO A 179 4.07 17.64 13.16
CA PRO A 179 3.23 17.50 14.36
C PRO A 179 2.52 18.80 14.79
N VAL A 180 2.93 19.94 14.22
CA VAL A 180 2.28 21.25 14.44
C VAL A 180 0.97 21.41 13.67
N LEU A 181 0.67 20.51 12.71
CA LEU A 181 -0.54 20.54 11.91
C LEU A 181 -1.68 19.78 12.59
N GLU A 182 -2.88 20.32 12.50
CA GLU A 182 -4.09 19.72 13.08
C GLU A 182 -4.71 18.69 12.11
N PRO A 183 -4.80 17.38 12.47
CA PRO A 183 -5.33 16.33 11.59
C PRO A 183 -6.76 16.56 11.12
N SER A 184 -7.55 17.26 11.95
CA SER A 184 -8.95 17.60 11.72
C SER A 184 -9.16 18.78 10.75
N ARG A 185 -8.08 19.46 10.34
CA ARG A 185 -8.13 20.60 9.41
C ARG A 185 -7.65 20.22 8.03
N ARG A 186 -8.16 20.93 7.03
CA ARG A 186 -7.69 20.83 5.65
C ARG A 186 -6.30 21.45 5.56
N LEU A 187 -5.39 20.74 4.91
CA LEU A 187 -4.06 21.27 4.62
C LEU A 187 -4.12 22.32 3.50
N THR A 188 -3.30 23.34 3.62
CA THR A 188 -3.14 24.41 2.62
C THR A 188 -1.67 24.52 2.21
N ALA A 189 -1.42 25.13 1.04
CA ALA A 189 -0.07 25.35 0.51
C ALA A 189 0.77 24.06 0.28
N LEU A 190 0.11 22.95 -0.07
CA LEU A 190 0.78 21.73 -0.48
C LEU A 190 1.37 21.87 -1.91
N PRO A 191 2.47 21.18 -2.22
CA PRO A 191 2.98 21.13 -3.60
C PRO A 191 1.97 20.45 -4.53
N SER A 192 1.90 20.89 -5.77
CA SER A 192 1.10 20.21 -6.80
C SER A 192 1.87 19.01 -7.37
N LEU A 193 1.19 17.89 -7.56
CA LEU A 193 1.68 16.72 -8.27
C LEU A 193 2.20 17.07 -9.68
N ARG A 194 1.58 18.05 -10.34
CA ARG A 194 1.93 18.45 -11.71
C ARG A 194 3.31 19.09 -11.78
N SER A 195 3.67 19.92 -10.79
CA SER A 195 4.96 20.62 -10.75
C SER A 195 6.17 19.68 -10.77
N ARG A 196 6.06 18.50 -10.14
CA ARG A 196 7.10 17.48 -10.11
C ARG A 196 7.34 16.82 -11.46
N ARG A 197 6.35 16.83 -12.36
CA ARG A 197 6.44 16.13 -13.64
C ARG A 197 7.18 16.93 -14.70
N ASP A 198 7.25 18.24 -14.49
CA ASP A 198 7.96 19.19 -15.36
C ASP A 198 9.42 19.43 -14.89
N SER A 199 9.88 18.67 -13.88
CA SER A 199 11.23 18.70 -13.29
C SER A 199 12.04 17.47 -13.69
#